data_AF-X0YQ67-F1
#
_entry.id   AF-X0YQ67-F1
#
_cell.length_a   1.000
_cell.length_b   1.000
_cell.length_c   1.000
_cell.angle_alpha   90.00
_cell.angle_beta   90.00
_cell.angle_gamma   90.00
#
_symmetry.space_group_name_H-M   'P 1'
#
loop_
_entity.id
_entity.type
_entity.pdbx_description
1 polymer ?
#
loop_
_entity_poly.entity_id
_entity_poly.type
_entity_poly.pdbx_seq_one_letter_code
_entity_poly.pdbx_strand_id
1 'polypeptide(L)'
;PKKFFRQNFMTCVLYKGTERVMVLDRKDFEEDLVINYKDALNFLKKHLNLEYVIEGAGPRKEVLELPEGALREALINSIVHRDYFEKGAGIFVEI
;
A
#
# COMPACT_ATOMS: atom_id res chain seq x y z
N PRO A 1 -8.28 9.46 16.52
CA PRO A 1 -8.31 9.35 15.05
C PRO A 1 -9.69 8.98 14.46
N LYS A 2 -10.20 7.76 14.69
CA LYS A 2 -11.55 7.33 14.23
C LYS A 2 -12.72 8.11 14.86
N LYS A 3 -12.45 8.76 16.00
CA LYS A 3 -13.38 9.63 16.73
C LYS A 3 -13.69 10.97 16.05
N PHE A 4 -12.82 11.44 15.14
CA PHE A 4 -12.97 12.73 14.45
C PHE A 4 -13.22 12.58 12.95
N PHE A 5 -12.62 11.59 12.28
CA PHE A 5 -12.87 11.26 10.88
C PHE A 5 -13.41 9.83 10.77
N ARG A 6 -14.74 9.70 10.65
CA ARG A 6 -15.43 8.40 10.55
C ARG A 6 -15.03 7.57 9.32
N GLN A 7 -14.36 8.18 8.35
CA GLN A 7 -14.04 7.59 7.05
C GLN A 7 -12.54 7.35 6.87
N ASN A 8 -11.72 7.43 7.92
CA ASN A 8 -10.31 7.10 7.80
C ASN A 8 -10.08 5.58 7.87
N PHE A 9 -10.43 4.89 6.79
CA PHE A 9 -10.06 3.50 6.57
C PHE A 9 -9.30 3.36 5.25
N MET A 10 -8.33 2.46 5.23
CA MET A 10 -7.51 2.10 4.09
C MET A 10 -7.50 0.59 3.96
N THR A 11 -7.78 0.08 2.76
CA THR A 11 -7.83 -1.35 2.49
C THR A 11 -6.75 -1.70 1.49
N CYS A 12 -5.86 -2.61 1.86
CA CYS A 12 -4.88 -3.19 0.95
C CYS A 12 -5.33 -4.60 0.56
N VAL A 13 -5.35 -4.89 -0.74
CA VAL A 13 -5.76 -6.20 -1.29
C VAL A 13 -4.70 -6.65 -2.28
N LEU A 14 -4.30 -7.92 -2.16
CA LEU A 14 -3.49 -8.63 -3.14
C LEU A 14 -4.39 -9.62 -3.87
N TYR A 15 -4.42 -9.56 -5.19
CA TYR A 15 -5.16 -10.50 -6.03
C TYR A 15 -4.23 -11.52 -6.71
N LYS A 16 -4.77 -12.69 -7.05
CA LYS A 16 -4.07 -13.70 -7.85
C LYS A 16 -4.26 -13.38 -9.33
N GLY A 17 -3.34 -12.59 -9.88
CA GLY A 17 -3.36 -12.19 -11.30
C GLY A 17 -4.14 -10.90 -11.53
N THR A 18 -4.57 -10.67 -12.77
CA THR A 18 -5.19 -9.40 -13.20
C THR A 18 -6.68 -9.30 -12.90
N GLU A 19 -7.31 -10.38 -12.43
CA GLU A 19 -8.74 -10.42 -12.15
C GLU A 19 -9.01 -10.24 -10.65
N ARG A 20 -9.98 -9.37 -10.31
CA ARG A 20 -10.45 -9.13 -8.92
C ARG A 20 -11.28 -10.28 -8.33
N VAL A 21 -11.00 -11.52 -8.74
CA VAL A 21 -11.81 -12.71 -8.42
C VAL A 21 -11.17 -13.50 -7.28
N MET A 22 -9.84 -13.59 -7.25
CA MET A 22 -9.11 -14.37 -6.25
C MET A 22 -8.28 -13.45 -5.36
N VAL A 23 -8.75 -13.22 -4.14
CA VAL A 23 -8.01 -12.46 -3.11
C VAL A 23 -7.00 -13.39 -2.43
N LEU A 24 -5.72 -13.04 -2.49
CA LEU A 24 -4.61 -13.75 -1.83
C LEU A 24 -4.37 -13.25 -0.41
N ASP A 25 -4.33 -11.92 -0.23
CA ASP A 25 -4.24 -11.29 1.08
C ASP A 25 -5.11 -10.02 1.08
N ARG A 26 -5.73 -9.73 2.21
CA ARG A 26 -6.50 -8.50 2.40
C ARG A 26 -6.28 -8.00 3.81
N LYS A 27 -5.95 -6.72 3.93
CA LYS A 27 -5.83 -6.02 5.21
C LYS A 27 -6.58 -4.71 5.19
N ASP A 28 -7.43 -4.53 6.19
CA ASP A 28 -8.14 -3.30 6.44
C ASP A 28 -7.44 -2.57 7.61
N PHE A 29 -7.04 -1.32 7.38
CA PHE A 29 -6.38 -0.44 8.34
C PHE A 29 -7.32 0.71 8.70
N GLU A 30 -7.61 0.87 9.99
CA GLU A 30 -8.59 1.86 10.49
C GLU A 30 -7.99 2.76 11.59
N GLU A 31 -6.66 2.79 11.69
CA GLU A 31 -5.91 3.55 12.70
C GLU A 31 -5.68 5.00 12.26
N ASP A 32 -4.66 5.66 12.82
CA ASP A 32 -4.19 6.97 12.38
C ASP A 32 -3.71 6.99 10.92
N LEU A 33 -3.88 8.13 10.23
CA LEU A 33 -3.41 8.31 8.85
C LEU A 33 -1.92 7.93 8.66
N VAL A 34 -1.09 8.32 9.64
CA VAL A 34 0.36 8.05 9.61
C VAL A 34 0.65 6.56 9.82
N ILE A 35 -0.14 5.89 10.67
CA ILE A 35 0.01 4.46 10.94
C ILE A 35 -0.47 3.68 9.72
N ASN A 36 -1.67 3.98 9.20
CA ASN A 36 -2.23 3.38 7.99
C ASN A 36 -1.28 3.53 6.79
N TYR A 37 -0.66 4.71 6.61
CA TYR A 37 0.36 4.93 5.57
C TYR A 37 1.56 3.98 5.73
N LYS A 38 2.12 3.85 6.93
CA LYS A 38 3.26 2.97 7.20
C LYS A 38 2.90 1.51 7.01
N ASP A 39 1.72 1.11 7.46
CA ASP A 39 1.24 -0.26 7.35
C ASP A 39 0.93 -0.65 5.91
N ALA A 40 0.36 0.25 5.12
CA ALA A 40 0.18 0.06 3.69
C ALA A 40 1.51 -0.02 2.94
N LEU A 41 2.48 0.85 3.26
CA LEU A 41 3.83 0.76 2.68
C LEU A 41 4.49 -0.58 3.02
N ASN A 42 4.37 -1.04 4.26
CA ASN A 42 4.89 -2.35 4.67
C ASN A 42 4.16 -3.50 3.98
N PHE A 43 2.84 -3.39 3.77
CA PHE A 43 2.06 -4.37 3.01
C PHE A 43 2.54 -4.45 1.55
N LEU A 44 2.74 -3.30 0.89
CA LEU A 44 3.30 -3.23 -0.46
C LEU A 44 4.69 -3.88 -0.51
N LYS A 45 5.60 -3.51 0.41
CA LYS A 45 6.96 -4.07 0.47
C LYS A 45 6.98 -5.59 0.71
N LYS A 46 5.99 -6.13 1.41
CA LYS A 46 5.90 -7.58 1.71
C LYS A 46 5.40 -8.38 0.50
N HIS A 47 4.55 -7.78 -0.33
CA HIS A 47 3.87 -8.47 -1.43
C HIS A 47 4.43 -8.13 -2.82
N LEU A 48 5.14 -7.02 -2.96
CA LEU A 48 5.89 -6.71 -4.17
C LEU A 48 7.06 -7.67 -4.28
N ASN A 49 7.28 -8.19 -5.49
CA ASN A 49 8.37 -9.11 -5.74
C ASN A 49 9.70 -8.35 -5.57
N LEU A 50 10.59 -8.93 -4.77
CA LEU A 50 11.97 -8.48 -4.65
C LEU A 50 12.78 -9.20 -5.72
N GLU A 51 13.29 -8.46 -6.70
CA GLU A 51 14.26 -8.96 -7.64
C GLU A 51 15.65 -8.88 -7.01
N TYR A 52 16.33 -10.02 -6.93
CA TYR A 52 17.70 -10.10 -6.45
C TYR A 52 18.65 -9.91 -7.63
N VAL A 53 19.15 -8.67 -7.81
CA VAL A 53 20.16 -8.39 -8.82
C VAL A 53 21.55 -8.54 -8.20
N ILE A 54 22.28 -9.56 -8.63
CA ILE A 54 23.69 -9.77 -8.25
C ILE A 54 24.55 -9.13 -9.34
N GLU A 55 24.96 -7.88 -9.14
CA GLU A 55 25.96 -7.23 -10.01
C GLU A 55 27.39 -7.57 -9.52
N GLY A 56 28.07 -8.47 -10.22
CA GLY A 56 29.50 -8.75 -10.00
C GLY A 56 29.85 -9.39 -8.65
N ALA A 57 30.99 -8.99 -8.06
CA ALA A 57 31.49 -9.46 -6.75
C ALA A 57 31.06 -8.58 -5.56
N GLY A 58 30.05 -7.73 -5.76
CA GLY A 58 29.54 -6.80 -4.75
C GLY A 58 28.40 -7.39 -3.90
N PRO A 59 27.99 -6.70 -2.83
CA PRO A 59 26.84 -7.10 -2.02
C PRO A 59 25.55 -7.14 -2.85
N ARG A 60 24.68 -8.12 -2.57
CA ARG A 60 23.38 -8.29 -3.24
C ARG A 60 22.57 -6.99 -3.17
N LYS A 61 22.05 -6.53 -4.31
CA LYS A 61 21.08 -5.43 -4.35
C LYS A 61 19.67 -6.01 -4.42
N GLU A 62 18.87 -5.67 -3.43
CA GLU A 62 17.44 -5.97 -3.40
C GLU A 62 16.72 -4.85 -4.16
N VAL A 63 16.22 -5.14 -5.36
CA VAL A 63 15.46 -4.19 -6.18
C VAL A 63 13.99 -4.57 -6.09
N LEU A 64 13.19 -3.70 -5.48
CA LEU A 64 11.72 -3.84 -5.50
C LEU A 64 11.21 -3.66 -6.93
N GLU A 65 10.21 -4.46 -7.32
CA GLU A 65 9.52 -4.35 -8.62
C GLU A 65 9.09 -2.91 -8.94
N LEU A 66 8.68 -2.16 -7.91
CA LEU A 66 8.37 -0.74 -8.01
C LEU A 66 9.33 0.08 -7.13
N PRO A 67 9.81 1.25 -7.60
CA PRO A 67 10.66 2.12 -6.80
C PRO A 67 9.93 2.55 -5.51
N GLU A 68 10.61 2.45 -4.36
CA GLU A 68 10.04 2.84 -3.07
C GLU A 68 9.53 4.30 -3.07
N GLY A 69 10.24 5.19 -3.77
CA GLY A 69 9.83 6.58 -3.92
C GLY A 69 8.48 6.74 -4.63
N ALA A 70 8.20 5.92 -5.63
CA ALA A 70 6.95 5.94 -6.38
C ALA A 70 5.79 5.41 -5.52
N LEU A 71 6.00 4.32 -4.77
CA LEU A 71 5.00 3.77 -3.84
C LEU A 71 4.64 4.78 -2.75
N ARG A 72 5.65 5.43 -2.17
CA ARG A 72 5.46 6.50 -1.19
C ARG A 72 4.63 7.65 -1.75
N GLU A 73 5.01 8.15 -2.92
CA GLU A 73 4.35 9.29 -3.56
C GLU A 73 2.89 8.95 -3.90
N ALA A 74 2.63 7.76 -4.46
CA ALA A 74 1.29 7.30 -4.79
C ALA A 74 0.39 7.18 -3.54
N LEU A 75 0.92 6.61 -2.45
CA LEU A 75 0.18 6.51 -1.17
C LEU A 75 -0.09 7.89 -0.57
N ILE A 76 0.92 8.76 -0.51
CA ILE A 76 0.77 10.13 0.02
C ILE A 76 -0.25 10.90 -0.80
N ASN A 77 -0.16 10.87 -2.13
CA ASN A 77 -1.12 11.55 -3.00
C ASN A 77 -2.53 11.03 -2.79
N SER A 78 -2.71 9.71 -2.61
CA SER A 78 -4.02 9.13 -2.30
C SER A 78 -4.58 9.56 -0.94
N ILE A 79 -3.72 9.76 0.06
CA ILE A 79 -4.12 10.22 1.40
C ILE A 79 -4.43 11.72 1.40
N VAL A 80 -3.61 12.53 0.75
CA VAL A 80 -3.70 14.00 0.76
C VAL A 80 -4.86 14.49 -0.10
N HIS A 81 -5.06 13.90 -1.28
CA HIS A 81 -6.14 14.29 -2.18
C HIS A 81 -7.50 13.67 -1.85
N ARG A 82 -7.58 12.86 -0.79
CA ARG A 82 -8.84 12.26 -0.38
C ARG A 82 -9.77 13.29 0.23
N ASP A 83 -11.01 13.30 -0.24
CA ASP A 83 -12.09 13.99 0.45
C ASP A 83 -12.57 13.14 1.63
N TYR A 84 -12.24 13.58 2.85
CA TYR A 84 -12.63 12.91 4.10
C TYR A 84 -14.07 13.21 4.55
N PHE A 85 -14.79 14.04 3.78
CA PHE A 85 -16.21 14.34 4.02
C PHE A 85 -17.14 13.39 3.25
N GLU A 86 -16.67 12.69 2.21
CA GLU A 86 -17.46 11.77 1.37
C GLU A 86 -17.73 10.39 1.99
N LYS A 87 -18.93 10.19 2.52
CA LYS A 87 -19.34 8.95 3.20
C LYS A 87 -19.24 7.72 2.29
N GLY A 88 -18.38 6.77 2.71
CA GLY A 88 -18.24 5.46 2.07
C GLY A 88 -17.06 5.37 1.11
N ALA A 89 -16.38 6.48 0.79
CA ALA A 89 -15.16 6.46 0.01
C ALA A 89 -13.99 6.00 0.89
N GLY A 90 -13.29 4.95 0.45
CA GLY A 90 -12.11 4.30 1.05
C GLY A 90 -10.83 4.58 0.26
N ILE A 91 -9.64 4.52 0.86
CA ILE A 91 -8.41 4.33 0.06
C ILE A 91 -8.27 2.84 -0.16
N PHE A 92 -8.29 2.42 -1.41
CA PHE A 92 -8.07 1.03 -1.80
C PHE A 92 -6.73 0.93 -2.52
N VAL A 93 -5.85 0.10 -1.99
CA VAL A 93 -4.55 -0.22 -2.58
C VAL A 93 -4.65 -1.66 -3.07
N GLU A 94 -4.63 -1.84 -4.39
CA GLU A 94 -4.79 -3.14 -5.04
C GLU A 94 -3.48 -3.49 -5.76
N ILE A 95 -2.98 -4.71 -5.52
CA ILE A 95 -1.80 -5.30 -6.18
C ILE A 95 -2.20 -6.62 -6.82
#